data_AF-A0A0Q7KMX1-F1
#
_entry.id   AF-A0A0Q7KMX1-F1
#
_cell.length_a   1.000
_cell.length_b   1.000
_cell.length_c   1.000
_cell.angle_alpha   90.00
_cell.angle_beta   90.00
_cell.angle_gamma   90.00
#
_symmetry.space_group_name_H-M   'P 1'
#
loop_
_entity.id
_entity.type
_entity.pdbx_description
1 polymer ?
#
loop_
_entity_poly.entity_id
_entity_poly.type
_entity_poly.pdbx_seq_one_letter_code
_entity_poly.pdbx_strand_id
1 'polypeptide(L)' 'MDWPTNCPRCGTELKSEVVDSRVTNDFDEGAPTPTLAVDVCPNPDCPGANSDSAGEAQAT' A
#
# COMPACT_ATOMS: atom_id res chain seq x y z
N MET A 1 -3.16 13.06 -15.03
CA MET A 1 -4.03 12.09 -14.34
C MET A 1 -3.84 12.35 -12.86
N ASP A 2 -4.89 12.79 -12.19
CA ASP A 2 -4.88 13.04 -10.76
C ASP A 2 -5.05 11.73 -9.99
N TRP A 3 -4.29 11.56 -8.90
CA TRP A 3 -4.46 10.41 -8.00
C TRP A 3 -5.81 10.54 -7.28
N PRO A 4 -6.68 9.51 -7.27
CA PRO A 4 -7.87 9.52 -6.41
C PRO A 4 -7.52 9.76 -4.93
N THR A 5 -8.27 10.67 -4.30
CA THR A 5 -8.23 10.95 -2.86
C THR A 5 -9.23 10.12 -2.06
N ASN A 6 -10.13 9.42 -2.75
CA ASN A 6 -11.21 8.65 -2.16
C ASN A 6 -11.16 7.21 -2.66
N CYS A 7 -11.46 6.26 -1.76
CA CYS A 7 -11.58 4.86 -2.10
C CYS A 7 -12.68 4.66 -3.16
N PRO A 8 -12.38 4.05 -4.32
CA PRO A 8 -13.33 3.89 -5.41
C PRO A 8 -14.47 2.91 -5.08
N ARG A 9 -14.38 2.17 -3.96
CA ARG A 9 -15.35 1.15 -3.54
C ARG A 9 -16.42 1.70 -2.60
N CYS A 10 -16.02 2.52 -1.63
CA CYS A 10 -16.90 3.00 -0.56
C CYS A 10 -16.84 4.52 -0.35
N GLY A 11 -16.07 5.25 -1.16
CA GLY A 11 -15.98 6.72 -1.12
C GLY A 11 -15.24 7.30 0.07
N THR A 12 -14.76 6.46 1.00
CA THR A 12 -13.98 6.89 2.18
C THR A 12 -12.70 7.59 1.72
N GLU A 13 -12.35 8.71 2.35
CA GLU A 13 -11.08 9.39 2.12
C GLU A 13 -9.91 8.43 2.40
N LEU A 14 -8.95 8.39 1.47
CA LEU A 14 -7.77 7.56 1.61
C LEU A 14 -6.82 8.16 2.64
N LYS A 15 -6.14 7.30 3.38
CA LYS A 15 -5.11 7.68 4.35
C LYS A 15 -3.75 7.30 3.81
N SER A 16 -2.84 8.26 3.75
CA SER A 16 -1.44 7.98 3.37
C SER A 16 -0.69 7.37 4.55
N GLU A 17 -0.01 6.26 4.30
CA GLU A 17 0.84 5.54 5.25
C GLU A 17 2.21 5.28 4.65
N VAL A 18 3.25 5.27 5.48
CA VAL A 18 4.61 4.92 5.07
C VAL A 18 4.88 3.50 5.54
N VAL A 19 5.18 2.61 4.60
CA VAL A 19 5.49 1.20 4.87
C VAL A 19 6.93 0.87 4.49
N ASP A 20 7.59 0.08 5.32
CA ASP A 20 8.89 -0.49 5.02
C ASP A 20 8.71 -1.61 4.00
N SER A 21 9.31 -1.45 2.81
CA SER A 21 9.38 -2.53 1.84
C SER A 21 10.45 -3.51 2.28
N ARG A 22 10.04 -4.68 2.75
CA ARG A 22 10.97 -5.77 3.05
C ARG A 22 11.33 -6.47 1.74
N VAL A 23 12.47 -6.09 1.17
CA VAL A 23 13.11 -6.90 0.13
C VAL A 23 13.85 -8.03 0.85
N THR A 24 13.39 -9.26 0.69
CA THR A 24 14.08 -10.44 1.23
C THR A 24 14.98 -11.00 0.14
N ASN A 25 16.10 -10.33 -0.13
CA ASN A 25 17.18 -10.94 -0.89
C ASN A 25 18.38 -11.12 0.02
N ASP A 26 19.04 -12.28 -0.06
CA ASP A 26 20.20 -12.63 0.78
C ASP A 26 21.40 -11.69 0.59
N PHE A 27 21.32 -10.72 -0.34
CA PHE A 27 22.31 -9.67 -0.60
C PHE A 27 22.08 -8.36 0.16
N ASP A 28 20.99 -8.21 0.93
CA ASP A 28 20.59 -6.93 1.55
C ASP A 28 21.16 -6.70 2.97
N GLU A 29 22.15 -7.48 3.43
CA GLU A 29 22.80 -7.24 4.72
C GLU A 29 23.47 -5.84 4.76
N GLY A 30 22.81 -4.89 5.42
CA GLY A 30 23.29 -3.52 5.60
C GLY A 30 22.75 -2.48 4.60
N ALA A 31 21.90 -2.88 3.65
CA ALA A 31 21.23 -1.95 2.75
C ALA A 31 20.13 -1.14 3.49
N PRO A 32 19.92 0.15 3.16
CA PRO A 32 18.81 0.91 3.73
C PRO A 32 17.48 0.31 3.26
N THR A 33 16.58 0.03 4.20
CA THR A 33 15.23 -0.45 3.88
C THR A 33 14.50 0.59 3.04
N PRO A 34 14.03 0.24 1.82
CA PRO A 34 13.26 1.18 1.02
C PRO A 34 11.91 1.44 1.69
N THR A 35 11.52 2.71 1.79
CA THR A 35 10.22 3.13 2.32
C THR A 35 9.30 3.51 1.18
N LEU A 36 8.04 3.07 1.26
CA LEU A 36 7.00 3.35 0.27
C LEU A 36 5.87 4.14 0.93
N ALA A 37 5.47 5.25 0.32
CA ALA A 37 4.23 5.93 0.67
C ALA A 37 3.08 5.27 -0.10
N VAL A 38 2.07 4.80 0.63
CA VAL A 38 0.90 4.11 0.08
C VAL A 38 -0.37 4.76 0.60
N ASP A 39 -1.40 4.84 -0.23
CA ASP A 39 -2.73 5.33 0.16
C ASP A 39 -3.66 4.14 0.43
N VAL A 40 -4.15 4.03 1.67
CA VAL A 40 -4.98 2.91 2.13
C VAL A 40 -6.39 3.36 2.48
N CYS A 41 -7.38 2.48 2.27
CA CYS A 41 -8.74 2.72 2.72
C CYS A 41 -8.87 2.33 4.21
N PRO A 42 -9.08 3.27 5.14
CA PRO A 42 -9.12 2.95 6.57
C PRO A 42 -10.47 2.38 7.04
N ASN A 43 -11.47 2.28 6.15
CA ASN A 43 -12.81 1.87 6.52
C ASN A 43 -12.93 0.33 6.59
N PRO A 44 -13.09 -0.26 7.79
CA PRO A 44 -13.20 -1.71 7.95
C PRO A 44 -14.50 -2.29 7.38
N ASP A 45 -15.53 -1.47 7.22
CA ASP A 45 -16.82 -1.86 6.63
C ASP A 45 -16.81 -1.73 5.09
N CYS A 46 -15.70 -1.30 4.51
CA CYS A 46 -15.59 -1.18 3.06
C CYS A 46 -15.66 -2.59 2.43
N PRO A 47 -16.48 -2.82 1.40
CA PRO A 47 -16.61 -4.13 0.75
C PRO A 47 -15.33 -4.60 0.03
N GLY A 48 -14.25 -3.82 0.04
CA GLY A 48 -12.91 -4.19 -0.41
C GLY A 48 -11.89 -4.41 0.71
N ALA A 49 -12.23 -4.15 1.98
CA ALA A 49 -11.29 -4.21 3.10
C ALA A 49 -10.63 -5.60 3.31
N ASN A 50 -11.23 -6.65 2.76
CA ASN A 50 -10.68 -8.01 2.79
C ASN A 50 -9.75 -8.34 1.60
N SER A 51 -9.46 -7.37 0.72
CA SER A 51 -8.63 -7.56 -0.48
C SER A 51 -7.30 -6.79 -0.46
N ASP A 52 -7.10 -5.87 0.50
CA ASP A 52 -5.92 -4.98 0.55
C ASP A 52 -4.79 -5.50 1.47
N SER A 53 -4.55 -6.82 1.48
CA SER A 53 -3.25 -7.38 1.89
C SER A 53 -2.41 -7.87 0.70
N ALA A 54 -2.89 -7.64 -0.53
CA ALA A 54 -2.18 -8.02 -1.75
C ALA A 54 -2.22 -6.87 -2.77
N GLY A 55 -1.72 -5.71 -2.38
CA GLY A 55 -1.28 -4.70 -3.34
C GLY A 55 0.00 -5.21 -4.00
N GLU A 56 -0.19 -5.97 -5.08
CA GLU A 56 0.84 -6.50 -5.98
C GLU A 56 1.96 -5.49 -6.27
N ALA A 57 3.12 -5.69 -5.66
CA ALA A 57 4.39 -5.31 -6.27
C ALA A 57 4.75 -6.39 -7.31
N GLN A 58 4.00 -6.46 -8.41
CA GLN A 58 4.43 -7.15 -9.62
C GLN A 58 5.41 -6.23 -10.37
N ALA A 59 6.70 -6.45 -10.14
CA ALA A 59 7.75 -6.00 -11.07
C ALA A 59 7.93 -7.09 -12.13
N THR A 60 7.68 -6.71 -13.38
CA THR A 60 7.90 -7.48 -14.62
C THR A 60 9.36 -7.83 -14.85
#